data_AF-X1P304-F1
#
_entry.id   AF-X1P304-F1
#
_cell.length_a   1.000
_cell.length_b   1.000
_cell.length_c   1.000
_cell.angle_alpha   90.00
_cell.angle_beta   90.00
_cell.angle_gamma   90.00
#
_symmetry.space_group_name_H-M   'P 1'
#
loop_
_entity.id
_entity.type
_entity.pdbx_description
1 polymer ?
#
loop_
_entity_poly.entity_id
_entity_poly.type
_entity_poly.pdbx_seq_one_letter_code
_entity_poly.pdbx_strand_id
1 'polypeptide(L)'
;RNILTIEDPIEYRFMDINQTQVNPKAGITFAGGLRAIMRHDPDVILVGEIRDKDTATMAVQAALTGHLVLSSIHANDAVGVLFRLVDLGIEPYLISSTLVGIVAQRMVRRICPHCRAPYQSSVEEQIAYDKEIRMATSSVLWRRSLRIFSDSCDTSARSTLS
;
A
#
# COMPACT_ATOMS: atom_id res chain seq x y z
N ARG A 1 10.71 9.33 -18.57
CA ARG A 1 9.28 9.15 -18.24
C ARG A 1 8.88 10.34 -17.39
N ASN A 2 7.80 11.03 -17.71
CA ASN A 2 7.24 12.13 -16.94
C ASN A 2 6.34 11.56 -15.83
N ILE A 3 6.74 11.72 -14.58
CA ILE A 3 6.05 11.15 -13.41
C ILE A 3 5.44 12.29 -12.61
N LEU A 4 4.13 12.25 -12.41
CA LEU A 4 3.39 13.26 -11.65
C LEU A 4 2.60 12.60 -10.51
N THR A 5 2.52 13.27 -9.37
CA THR A 5 1.78 12.76 -8.21
C THR A 5 0.82 13.80 -7.63
N ILE A 6 -0.25 13.31 -7.02
CA ILE A 6 -1.14 14.09 -6.14
C ILE A 6 -1.27 13.37 -4.80
N GLU A 7 -0.80 13.99 -3.71
CA GLU A 7 -0.61 13.36 -2.39
C GLU A 7 -1.19 14.20 -1.24
N ASP A 8 -1.51 13.59 -0.09
CA ASP A 8 -2.03 14.28 1.09
C ASP A 8 -1.51 13.65 2.41
N PRO A 9 -0.40 14.15 2.99
CA PRO A 9 0.57 15.11 2.44
C PRO A 9 1.65 14.42 1.57
N ILE A 10 2.61 15.19 1.05
CA ILE A 10 3.84 14.63 0.47
C ILE A 10 4.78 14.19 1.60
N GLU A 11 5.07 12.90 1.69
CA GLU A 11 5.92 12.32 2.74
C GLU A 11 7.43 12.56 2.49
N TYR A 12 7.87 12.35 1.25
CA TYR A 12 9.25 12.52 0.82
C TYR A 12 9.30 13.22 -0.53
N ARG A 13 10.30 14.08 -0.72
CA ARG A 13 10.53 14.78 -1.99
C ARG A 13 11.55 14.05 -2.84
N PHE A 14 11.19 13.77 -4.08
CA PHE A 14 12.06 13.18 -5.07
C PHE A 14 12.39 14.20 -6.16
N MET A 15 13.66 14.28 -6.56
CA MET A 15 14.12 15.27 -7.53
C MET A 15 13.48 15.07 -8.92
N ASP A 16 13.27 13.82 -9.32
CA ASP A 16 12.83 13.45 -10.67
C ASP A 16 11.31 13.20 -10.76
N ILE A 17 10.54 13.60 -9.73
CA ILE A 17 9.08 13.41 -9.68
C ILE A 17 8.40 14.75 -9.41
N ASN A 18 7.43 15.09 -10.25
CA ASN A 18 6.62 16.28 -10.09
C ASN A 18 5.50 16.01 -9.08
N GLN A 19 5.73 16.34 -7.81
CA GLN A 19 4.80 16.03 -6.72
C GLN A 19 3.92 17.22 -6.36
N THR A 20 2.60 17.03 -6.43
CA THR A 20 1.59 18.01 -6.01
C THR A 20 0.95 17.57 -4.71
N GLN A 21 0.81 18.49 -3.76
CA GLN A 21 0.09 18.21 -2.52
C GLN A 21 -1.35 18.73 -2.61
N VAL A 22 -2.29 17.96 -2.07
CA VAL A 22 -3.66 18.41 -1.83
C VAL A 22 -3.64 19.64 -0.91
N ASN A 23 -4.44 20.63 -1.26
CA ASN A 23 -4.58 21.87 -0.50
C ASN A 23 -6.03 22.34 -0.55
N PRO A 24 -6.86 21.92 0.42
CA PRO A 24 -8.28 22.27 0.44
C PRO A 24 -8.51 23.79 0.54
N LYS A 25 -7.61 24.52 1.22
CA LYS A 25 -7.69 25.99 1.36
C LYS A 25 -7.49 26.71 0.02
N ALA A 26 -6.70 26.12 -0.87
CA ALA A 26 -6.48 26.62 -2.24
C ALA A 26 -7.39 25.95 -3.28
N GLY A 27 -8.34 25.11 -2.86
CA GLY A 27 -9.23 24.38 -3.76
C GLY A 27 -8.57 23.23 -4.54
N ILE A 28 -7.36 22.81 -4.15
CA ILE A 28 -6.65 21.68 -4.78
C ILE A 28 -7.12 20.40 -4.09
N THR A 29 -7.98 19.63 -4.77
CA THR A 29 -8.46 18.31 -4.32
C THR A 29 -7.79 17.19 -5.12
N PHE A 30 -7.96 15.93 -4.72
CA PHE A 30 -7.45 14.78 -5.51
C PHE A 30 -7.98 14.78 -6.95
N ALA A 31 -9.30 14.81 -7.14
CA ALA A 31 -9.90 14.84 -8.47
C ALA A 31 -9.50 16.09 -9.29
N GLY A 32 -9.41 17.26 -8.64
CA GLY A 32 -8.99 18.51 -9.28
C GLY A 32 -7.51 18.49 -9.70
N GLY A 33 -6.64 18.03 -8.81
CA GLY A 33 -5.20 17.86 -9.05
C GLY A 33 -4.93 16.83 -10.14
N LEU A 34 -5.60 15.68 -10.11
CA LEU A 34 -5.50 14.66 -11.14
C LEU A 34 -5.94 15.20 -12.52
N ARG A 35 -7.01 15.99 -12.57
CA ARG A 35 -7.44 16.66 -13.82
C ARG A 35 -6.40 17.62 -14.36
N ALA A 36 -5.70 18.35 -13.48
CA ALA A 36 -4.60 19.22 -13.89
C ALA A 36 -3.42 18.40 -14.41
N ILE A 37 -3.02 17.34 -13.68
CA ILE A 37 -1.93 16.42 -14.04
C ILE A 37 -2.09 15.85 -15.46
N MET A 38 -3.31 15.45 -15.86
CA MET A 38 -3.56 14.93 -17.22
C MET A 38 -3.27 15.94 -18.35
N ARG A 39 -3.16 17.23 -18.06
CA ARG A 39 -2.80 18.27 -19.04
C ARG A 39 -1.30 18.55 -19.13
N HIS A 40 -0.50 17.85 -18.33
CA HIS A 40 0.95 18.00 -18.26
C HIS A 40 1.72 16.90 -19.01
N ASP A 41 1.04 16.17 -19.91
CA ASP A 41 1.62 15.07 -20.70
C ASP A 41 2.35 14.02 -19.83
N PRO A 42 1.68 13.44 -18.80
CA PRO A 42 2.31 12.48 -17.91
C PRO A 42 2.51 11.12 -18.61
N ASP A 43 3.55 10.37 -18.26
CA ASP A 43 3.65 8.93 -18.58
C ASP A 43 3.07 8.08 -17.45
N VAL A 44 3.34 8.50 -16.20
CA VAL A 44 2.94 7.79 -14.98
C VAL A 44 2.32 8.79 -14.02
N ILE A 45 1.19 8.38 -13.43
CA ILE A 45 0.45 9.18 -12.46
C ILE A 45 0.34 8.40 -11.15
N LEU A 46 0.73 9.01 -10.04
CA LEU A 46 0.45 8.49 -8.70
C LEU A 46 -0.65 9.33 -8.06
N VAL A 47 -1.77 8.68 -7.74
CA VAL A 47 -2.81 9.25 -6.88
C VAL A 47 -2.58 8.69 -5.49
N GLY A 48 -2.35 9.53 -4.48
CA GLY A 48 -2.02 9.08 -3.14
C GLY A 48 -3.03 8.04 -2.62
N GLU A 49 -4.31 8.30 -2.84
CA GLU A 49 -5.40 7.38 -2.54
C GLU A 49 -6.68 7.71 -3.31
N ILE A 50 -7.55 6.72 -3.45
CA ILE A 50 -8.91 6.89 -3.96
C ILE A 50 -9.90 6.72 -2.81
N ARG A 51 -10.50 7.83 -2.37
CA ARG A 51 -11.51 7.87 -1.29
C ARG A 51 -12.94 8.03 -1.79
N ASP A 52 -13.11 8.67 -2.93
CA ASP A 52 -14.40 9.11 -3.46
C ASP A 52 -14.58 8.76 -4.94
N LYS A 53 -15.83 8.88 -5.39
CA LYS A 53 -16.25 8.58 -6.77
C LYS A 53 -15.55 9.45 -7.80
N ASP A 54 -15.35 10.73 -7.52
CA ASP A 54 -14.79 11.68 -8.48
C ASP A 54 -13.33 11.36 -8.78
N THR A 55 -12.57 11.06 -7.72
CA THR A 55 -11.16 10.64 -7.82
C THR A 55 -11.05 9.28 -8.51
N ALA A 56 -11.91 8.32 -8.15
CA ALA A 56 -11.96 7.01 -8.81
C ALA A 56 -12.25 7.14 -10.31
N THR A 57 -13.23 7.98 -10.67
CA THR A 57 -13.62 8.22 -12.06
C THR A 57 -12.47 8.84 -12.85
N MET A 58 -11.79 9.84 -12.30
CA MET A 58 -10.63 10.45 -12.95
C MET A 58 -9.45 9.49 -13.09
N ALA A 59 -9.19 8.64 -12.09
CA ALA A 59 -8.13 7.63 -12.17
C ALA A 59 -8.39 6.61 -13.30
N VAL A 60 -9.64 6.14 -13.42
CA VAL A 60 -10.05 5.23 -14.49
C VAL A 60 -9.96 5.90 -15.86
N GLN A 61 -10.38 7.17 -15.99
CA GLN A 61 -10.25 7.92 -17.25
C GLN A 61 -8.79 8.14 -17.66
N ALA A 62 -7.91 8.43 -16.70
CA ALA A 62 -6.48 8.53 -16.95
C ALA A 62 -5.92 7.18 -17.45
N ALA A 63 -6.32 6.07 -16.83
CA ALA A 63 -5.89 4.74 -17.28
C ALA A 63 -6.40 4.38 -18.70
N LEU A 64 -7.66 4.70 -19.02
CA LEU A 64 -8.23 4.47 -20.36
C LEU A 64 -7.52 5.23 -21.48
N THR A 65 -6.94 6.38 -21.15
CA THR A 65 -6.23 7.23 -22.10
C THR A 65 -4.76 6.84 -22.26
N GLY A 66 -4.33 5.72 -21.63
CA GLY A 66 -3.01 5.12 -21.83
C GLY A 66 -1.98 5.47 -20.75
N HIS A 67 -2.38 6.18 -19.69
CA HIS A 67 -1.48 6.51 -18.58
C HIS A 67 -1.34 5.34 -17.61
N LEU A 68 -0.13 5.09 -17.10
CA LEU A 68 0.04 4.19 -15.97
C LEU A 68 -0.40 4.90 -14.69
N VAL A 69 -1.50 4.46 -14.10
CA VAL A 69 -2.03 5.02 -12.85
C VAL A 69 -1.72 4.09 -11.69
N LEU A 70 -1.05 4.63 -10.67
CA LEU A 70 -0.80 3.97 -9.40
C LEU A 70 -1.64 4.68 -8.32
N SER A 71 -2.29 3.89 -7.46
CA SER A 71 -3.05 4.44 -6.34
C SER A 71 -3.14 3.45 -5.20
N SER A 72 -3.42 3.97 -4.00
CA SER A 72 -3.85 3.15 -2.87
C SER A 72 -5.38 3.16 -2.72
N ILE A 73 -5.92 2.05 -2.21
CA ILE A 73 -7.33 1.91 -1.81
C ILE A 73 -7.33 1.10 -0.51
N HIS A 74 -8.08 1.57 0.48
CA HIS A 74 -8.27 0.84 1.72
C HIS A 74 -9.23 -0.35 1.53
N ALA A 75 -8.67 -1.55 1.52
CA ALA A 75 -9.39 -2.83 1.49
C ALA A 75 -8.65 -3.89 2.31
N ASN A 76 -9.39 -4.92 2.76
CA ASN A 76 -8.83 -5.98 3.62
C ASN A 76 -7.93 -6.98 2.86
N ASP A 77 -8.17 -7.11 1.55
CA ASP A 77 -7.48 -8.00 0.63
C ASP A 77 -7.57 -7.44 -0.81
N ALA A 78 -6.92 -8.13 -1.74
CA ALA A 78 -6.87 -7.70 -3.14
C ALA A 78 -8.24 -7.71 -3.81
N VAL A 79 -9.08 -8.73 -3.55
CA VAL A 79 -10.40 -8.84 -4.19
C VAL A 79 -11.33 -7.74 -3.69
N GLY A 80 -11.21 -7.36 -2.40
CA GLY A 80 -11.93 -6.26 -1.78
C GLY A 80 -11.77 -4.92 -2.50
N VAL A 81 -10.65 -4.70 -3.20
CA VAL A 81 -10.44 -3.48 -4.01
C VAL A 81 -11.42 -3.42 -5.18
N LEU A 82 -11.75 -4.55 -5.81
CA LEU A 82 -12.72 -4.59 -6.92
C LEU A 82 -14.10 -4.15 -6.44
N PHE A 83 -14.56 -4.73 -5.33
CA PHE A 83 -15.83 -4.34 -4.71
C PHE A 83 -15.82 -2.88 -4.28
N ARG A 84 -14.69 -2.41 -3.73
CA ARG A 84 -14.56 -1.02 -3.31
C ARG A 84 -14.69 -0.04 -4.48
N LEU A 85 -14.15 -0.37 -5.65
CA LEU A 85 -14.32 0.44 -6.86
C LEU A 85 -15.77 0.45 -7.34
N VAL A 86 -16.48 -0.69 -7.26
CA VAL A 86 -17.91 -0.77 -7.58
C VAL A 86 -18.75 0.06 -6.59
N ASP A 87 -18.45 -0.01 -5.30
CA ASP A 87 -19.13 0.79 -4.27
C ASP A 87 -18.93 2.30 -4.46
N LEU A 88 -17.76 2.69 -5.01
CA LEU A 88 -17.47 4.07 -5.42
C LEU A 88 -18.18 4.48 -6.72
N GLY A 89 -18.91 3.57 -7.36
CA GLY A 89 -19.71 3.82 -8.55
C GLY A 89 -18.93 3.70 -9.86
N ILE A 90 -17.84 2.92 -9.88
CA ILE A 90 -17.15 2.55 -11.11
C ILE A 90 -17.80 1.32 -11.71
N GLU A 91 -18.16 1.42 -12.99
CA GLU A 91 -18.78 0.32 -13.73
C GLU A 91 -17.83 -0.87 -13.88
N PRO A 92 -18.26 -2.12 -13.64
CA PRO A 92 -17.40 -3.30 -13.68
C PRO A 92 -16.61 -3.47 -14.99
N TYR A 93 -17.20 -3.10 -16.13
CA TYR A 93 -16.52 -3.21 -17.43
C TYR A 93 -15.31 -2.26 -17.52
N LEU A 94 -15.38 -1.09 -16.88
CA LEU A 94 -14.27 -0.13 -16.84
C LEU A 94 -13.13 -0.65 -15.96
N ILE A 95 -13.48 -1.30 -14.84
CA ILE A 95 -12.48 -1.94 -13.97
C ILE A 95 -11.78 -3.04 -14.77
N SER A 96 -12.52 -3.90 -15.46
CA SER A 96 -11.94 -4.99 -16.26
C SER A 96 -11.05 -4.52 -17.41
N SER A 97 -11.29 -3.34 -17.97
CA SER A 97 -10.52 -2.81 -19.10
C SER A 97 -9.29 -2.02 -18.70
N THR A 98 -9.23 -1.51 -17.46
CA THR A 98 -8.16 -0.61 -17.00
C THR A 98 -7.25 -1.23 -15.94
N LEU A 99 -7.77 -2.17 -15.13
CA LEU A 99 -7.03 -2.70 -14.00
C LEU A 99 -5.96 -3.70 -14.47
N VAL A 100 -4.70 -3.37 -14.22
CA VAL A 100 -3.56 -4.25 -14.54
C VAL A 100 -3.27 -5.25 -13.40
N GLY A 101 -3.38 -4.82 -12.14
CA GLY A 101 -3.09 -5.66 -11.00
C GLY A 101 -3.36 -4.96 -9.67
N ILE A 102 -3.50 -5.77 -8.61
CA ILE A 102 -3.74 -5.31 -7.24
C ILE A 102 -2.71 -5.97 -6.32
N VAL A 103 -2.06 -5.17 -5.49
CA VAL A 103 -1.12 -5.64 -4.46
C VAL A 103 -1.73 -5.42 -3.08
N ALA A 104 -2.06 -6.51 -2.39
CA ALA A 104 -2.45 -6.47 -0.99
C ALA A 104 -1.21 -6.62 -0.10
N GLN A 105 -0.93 -5.60 0.70
CA GLN A 105 0.25 -5.55 1.57
C GLN A 105 -0.15 -5.59 3.05
N ARG A 106 0.59 -6.38 3.84
CA ARG A 106 0.55 -6.36 5.31
C ARG A 106 1.97 -6.22 5.84
N MET A 107 2.13 -5.46 6.92
CA MET A 107 3.40 -5.31 7.61
C MET A 107 3.39 -6.14 8.89
N VAL A 108 4.34 -7.07 8.99
CA VAL A 108 4.56 -7.87 10.20
C VAL A 108 5.87 -7.47 10.86
N ARG A 109 5.91 -7.52 12.19
CA ARG A 109 7.14 -7.21 12.92
C ARG A 109 8.17 -8.30 12.69
N ARG A 110 9.42 -7.89 12.48
CA ARG A 110 10.56 -8.80 12.49
C ARG A 110 10.88 -9.20 13.94
N ILE A 111 11.28 -10.45 14.13
CA ILE A 111 11.72 -10.93 15.44
C ILE A 111 13.11 -10.36 15.71
N CYS A 112 13.31 -9.79 16.90
CA CYS A 112 14.60 -9.21 17.30
C CYS A 112 15.72 -10.25 17.22
N PRO A 113 16.84 -9.96 16.53
CA PRO A 113 17.94 -10.91 16.38
C PRO A 113 18.68 -11.19 17.69
N HIS A 114 18.61 -10.30 18.69
CA HIS A 114 19.33 -10.43 19.97
C HIS A 114 18.60 -11.29 21.00
N CYS A 115 17.26 -11.28 21.01
CA CYS A 115 16.47 -11.99 22.02
C CYS A 115 15.58 -13.10 21.44
N ARG A 116 15.73 -13.43 20.14
CA ARG A 116 15.04 -14.58 19.55
C ARG A 116 15.52 -15.87 20.18
N ALA A 117 14.59 -16.75 20.51
CA ALA A 117 14.86 -18.11 20.94
C ALA A 117 14.18 -19.09 19.96
N PRO A 118 14.85 -20.19 19.59
CA PRO A 118 14.20 -21.24 18.83
C PRO A 118 13.16 -21.93 19.71
N TYR A 119 12.06 -22.36 19.10
CA TYR A 119 11.11 -23.26 19.74
C TYR A 119 10.59 -24.28 18.73
N GLN A 120 10.15 -25.43 19.25
CA GLN A 120 9.47 -26.43 18.43
C GLN A 120 8.03 -25.97 18.21
N SER A 121 7.68 -25.73 16.94
CA SER A 121 6.32 -25.34 16.58
C SER A 121 5.33 -26.47 16.84
N SER A 122 4.12 -26.15 17.30
CA SER A 122 3.07 -27.16 17.46
C SER A 122 2.61 -27.71 16.09
N VAL A 123 1.89 -28.82 16.11
CA VAL A 123 1.33 -29.39 14.87
C VAL A 123 0.33 -28.42 14.23
N GLU A 124 -0.44 -27.70 15.05
CA GLU A 124 -1.39 -26.68 14.59
C GLU A 124 -0.69 -25.52 13.88
N GLU A 125 0.43 -25.04 14.42
CA GLU A 125 1.24 -23.97 13.81
C GLU A 125 1.86 -24.42 12.48
N GLN A 126 2.34 -25.67 12.40
CA GLN A 126 2.89 -26.26 11.18
C GLN A 126 1.81 -26.36 10.09
N ILE A 127 0.64 -26.90 10.44
CA ILE A 127 -0.51 -26.99 9.52
C ILE A 127 -0.93 -25.60 9.02
N ALA A 128 -0.98 -24.60 9.91
CA ALA A 128 -1.34 -23.24 9.55
C ALA A 128 -0.32 -22.63 8.57
N TYR A 129 0.98 -22.82 8.80
CA TYR A 129 2.02 -22.30 7.91
C TYR A 129 1.96 -22.96 6.53
N ASP A 130 1.88 -24.29 6.48
CA ASP A 130 1.90 -25.04 5.22
C ASP A 130 0.70 -24.67 4.33
N LYS A 131 -0.46 -24.43 4.95
CA LYS A 131 -1.67 -23.99 4.26
C LYS A 131 -1.51 -22.62 3.59
N GLU A 132 -0.87 -21.67 4.27
CA GLU A 132 -0.79 -20.27 3.83
C GLU A 132 0.41 -20.00 2.92
N ILE A 133 1.59 -20.51 3.26
CA ILE A 133 2.85 -20.19 2.57
C ILE A 133 3.16 -21.17 1.43
N ARG A 134 2.56 -22.38 1.43
CA ARG A 134 2.80 -23.44 0.44
C ARG A 134 4.29 -23.78 0.27
N MET A 135 5.09 -23.65 1.33
CA MET A 135 6.50 -24.02 1.38
C MET A 135 6.75 -24.95 2.57
N ALA A 136 7.76 -25.81 2.45
CA ALA A 136 8.16 -26.71 3.53
C ALA A 136 8.70 -25.92 4.73
N THR A 137 8.06 -26.08 5.89
CA THR A 137 8.43 -25.42 7.14
C THR A 137 9.49 -26.23 7.90
N SER A 138 10.50 -25.56 8.49
CA SER A 138 11.30 -26.19 9.53
C SER A 138 10.49 -26.29 10.82
N SER A 139 10.47 -27.45 11.49
CA SER A 139 9.77 -27.63 12.78
C SER A 139 10.29 -26.69 13.90
N VAL A 140 11.46 -26.06 13.69
CA VAL A 140 12.01 -25.03 14.55
C VAL A 140 11.64 -23.66 14.02
N LEU A 141 10.83 -22.92 14.79
CA LEU A 141 10.49 -21.53 14.55
C LEU A 141 11.15 -20.61 15.58
N TRP A 142 11.08 -19.30 15.36
CA TRP A 142 11.65 -18.30 16.25
C TRP A 142 10.54 -17.56 17.00
N ARG A 143 10.78 -17.26 18.29
CA ARG A 143 9.91 -16.40 19.10
C ARG A 143 10.73 -15.46 19.98
N ARG A 144 10.11 -14.42 20.56
CA ARG A 144 10.75 -13.61 21.62
C ARG A 144 11.02 -14.51 22.83
N SER A 145 12.25 -14.49 23.35
CA SER A 145 12.58 -15.21 24.58
C SER A 145 11.81 -14.63 25.77
N LEU A 146 11.08 -15.49 26.50
CA LEU A 146 10.38 -15.12 27.73
C LEU A 146 11.34 -14.92 28.93
N ARG A 147 12.62 -15.31 28.80
CA ARG A 147 13.61 -15.26 29.90
C ARG A 147 14.36 -13.94 29.99
N ILE A 148 14.25 -13.07 28.99
CA ILE A 148 14.95 -11.78 28.93
C ILE A 148 13.89 -10.67 28.98
N PHE A 149 13.38 -10.40 30.17
CA PHE A 149 12.73 -9.13 30.50
C PHE A 149 13.81 -8.16 30.97
N SER A 150 14.70 -7.73 30.07
CA SER A 150 15.49 -6.53 30.31
C SER A 150 14.88 -5.41 29.47
N ASP A 151 14.54 -4.29 30.11
CA ASP A 151 13.93 -3.10 29.49
C ASP A 151 14.74 -2.51 28.32
N SER A 152 15.96 -2.98 28.11
CA SER A 152 16.86 -2.59 27.03
C SER A 152 16.45 -3.05 25.63
N CYS A 153 15.57 -4.06 25.49
CA CYS A 153 15.24 -4.61 24.17
C CYS A 153 13.95 -4.02 23.54
N ASP A 154 13.09 -3.37 24.34
CA ASP A 154 11.88 -2.69 23.84
C ASP A 154 12.16 -1.23 23.42
N THR A 155 13.26 -0.65 23.88
CA THR A 155 13.64 0.75 23.60
C THR A 155 14.35 0.94 22.25
N SER A 156 15.01 -0.08 21.71
CA SER A 156 15.74 0.04 20.43
C SER A 156 14.82 0.26 19.22
N ALA A 157 13.54 -0.10 19.31
CA ALA A 157 12.54 0.16 18.27
C ALA A 157 12.01 1.61 18.25
N ARG A 158 12.33 2.43 19.27
CA ARG A 158 11.88 3.84 19.36
C ARG A 158 12.94 4.86 18.95
N SER A 159 14.17 4.45 18.64
CA SER A 159 15.32 5.37 18.53
C SER A 159 15.77 5.74 17.10
N THR A 160 15.03 5.37 16.05
CA THR A 160 15.37 5.72 14.66
C THR A 160 14.34 6.62 13.96
N LEU A 161 13.56 7.38 14.74
CA LEU A 161 12.76 8.51 14.24
C LEU A 161 13.16 9.76 15.02
N SER A 162 14.25 10.38 14.59
CA SER A 162 14.67 11.74 14.95
C SER A 162 15.40 12.35 13.76
#